data_AF-A0A7X7F601-F1
#
_entry.id   AF-A0A7X7F601-F1
#
_cell.length_a   1.000
_cell.length_b   1.000
_cell.length_c   1.000
_cell.angle_alpha   90.00
_cell.angle_beta   90.00
_cell.angle_gamma   90.00
#
_symmetry.space_group_name_H-M   'P 1'
#
loop_
_entity.id
_entity.type
_entity.pdbx_description
1 polymer ?
#
loop_
_entity_poly.entity_id
_entity_poly.type
_entity_poly.pdbx_seq_one_letter_code
_entity_poly.pdbx_strand_id
1 'polypeptide(L)' 'RPLFNLPVALSVMVFYALCAQCAATLVVIRRETGTWRWPIFTFAYMTILAYLGSLVVYQAGIWVSNL' A
#
# COMPACT_ATOMS: atom_id res chain seq x y z
N ARG A 1 20.93 8.21 15.51
CA ARG A 1 20.47 7.22 14.50
C ARG A 1 19.31 7.86 13.74
N PRO A 2 19.56 8.46 12.56
CA PRO A 2 18.51 9.13 11.82
C PRO A 2 17.44 8.11 11.42
N LEU A 3 16.22 8.31 11.92
CA LEU A 3 15.08 7.43 11.71
C LEU A 3 14.48 7.59 10.30
N PHE A 4 14.84 8.68 9.60
CA PHE A 4 14.47 8.98 8.22
C PHE A 4 15.68 8.86 7.31
N ASN A 5 15.89 7.67 6.75
CA ASN A 5 16.76 7.51 5.59
C ASN A 5 15.93 7.72 4.32
N LEU A 6 16.53 8.28 3.26
CA LEU A 6 15.91 8.45 1.93
C LEU A 6 15.10 7.20 1.48
N PRO A 7 15.62 5.96 1.62
CA PRO A 7 14.86 4.73 1.36
C PRO A 7 13.49 4.63 2.05
N VAL A 8 13.43 5.05 3.31
CA VAL A 8 12.22 4.95 4.15
C VAL A 8 11.18 5.99 3.73
N ALA A 9 11.63 7.21 3.40
CA ALA A 9 10.72 8.24 2.88
C ALA A 9 10.09 7.83 1.53
N LEU A 10 10.89 7.24 0.64
CA LEU A 10 10.44 6.72 -0.65
C LEU A 10 9.46 5.55 -0.51
N SER A 11 9.71 4.59 0.39
CA SER A 11 8.80 3.45 0.59
C SER A 11 7.44 3.89 1.15
N VAL A 12 7.43 4.85 2.09
CA VAL A 12 6.19 5.38 2.68
C VAL A 12 5.38 6.17 1.65
N MET A 13 6.01 6.97 0.78
CA MET A 13 5.30 7.67 -0.30
C MET A 13 4.63 6.71 -1.29
N VAL A 14 5.30 5.64 -1.69
CA VAL A 14 4.75 4.63 -2.60
C VAL A 14 3.57 3.91 -1.96
N PHE A 15 3.69 3.55 -0.68
CA PHE A 15 2.59 2.92 0.05
C PHE A 15 1.36 3.82 0.12
N TYR A 16 1.55 5.12 0.38
CA TYR A 16 0.46 6.09 0.47
C TYR A 16 -0.23 6.35 -0.88
N ALA A 17 0.51 6.28 -1.99
CA ALA A 17 -0.04 6.46 -3.34
C ALA A 17 -0.90 5.27 -3.80
N LEU A 18 -0.58 4.05 -3.35
CA LEU A 18 -1.23 2.81 -3.75
C LEU A 18 -2.34 2.35 -2.78
N CYS A 19 -2.32 2.83 -1.54
CA CYS A 19 -3.35 2.47 -0.57
C CYS A 19 -4.69 3.16 -0.86
N ALA A 20 -5.66 2.37 -1.30
CA ALA A 20 -7.05 2.80 -1.40
C ALA A 20 -7.71 2.88 0.00
N GLN A 21 -7.45 3.95 0.76
CA GLN A 21 -8.06 4.17 2.10
C GLN A 21 -9.51 4.65 2.08
N CYS A 22 -10.07 4.85 0.89
CA CYS A 22 -11.37 5.45 0.72
C CYS A 22 -12.48 4.46 1.13
N ALA A 23 -12.99 4.54 2.35
CA ALA A 23 -14.14 3.76 2.79
C ALA A 23 -15.40 4.02 1.93
N ALA A 24 -15.46 5.18 1.27
CA ALA A 24 -16.55 5.56 0.37
C ALA A 24 -16.72 4.61 -0.83
N THR A 25 -15.64 4.14 -1.45
CA THR A 25 -15.72 3.22 -2.60
C THR A 25 -16.17 1.82 -2.17
N LEU A 26 -15.70 1.35 -1.02
CA LEU A 26 -16.13 0.08 -0.43
C LEU A 26 -17.61 0.09 -0.05
N VAL A 27 -18.12 1.21 0.47
CA VAL A 27 -19.53 1.37 0.83
C VAL A 27 -20.42 1.33 -0.42
N VAL A 28 -20.02 1.96 -1.52
CA VAL A 28 -20.76 1.90 -2.80
C VAL A 28 -20.75 0.48 -3.36
N ILE A 29 -19.60 -0.18 -3.45
CA ILE A 29 -19.50 -1.58 -3.93
C ILE A 29 -20.37 -2.52 -3.07
N ARG A 30 -20.38 -2.31 -1.75
CA ARG A 30 -21.18 -3.08 -0.80
C ARG A 30 -22.67 -2.84 -0.97
N ARG A 31 -23.11 -1.66 -1.42
CA ARG A 31 -24.52 -1.39 -1.75
C ARG A 31 -24.95 -2.04 -3.07
N GLU A 32 -24.08 -2.04 -4.07
CA GLU A 32 -24.37 -2.64 -5.39
C GLU A 32 -24.30 -4.17 -5.38
N THR A 33 -23.37 -4.76 -4.62
CA THR A 33 -23.13 -6.22 -4.62
C THR A 33 -23.91 -6.95 -3.52
N GLY A 34 -24.48 -6.22 -2.55
CA GLY A 34 -25.22 -6.78 -1.40
C GLY A 34 -24.39 -7.66 -0.45
N THR A 35 -23.12 -7.94 -0.75
CA THR A 35 -22.23 -8.86 -0.04
C THR A 35 -20.92 -8.18 0.36
N TRP A 36 -20.49 -8.35 1.61
CA TRP A 36 -19.25 -7.78 2.16
C TRP A 36 -17.95 -8.47 1.72
N ARG A 37 -18.03 -9.69 1.19
CA ARG A 37 -16.84 -10.48 0.80
C ARG A 37 -16.08 -9.83 -0.36
N TRP A 38 -16.79 -9.31 -1.35
CA TRP A 38 -16.21 -8.65 -2.53
C TRP A 38 -15.43 -7.35 -2.22
N PRO A 39 -15.99 -6.38 -1.48
CA PRO A 39 -15.26 -5.14 -1.17
C PRO A 39 -14.04 -5.39 -0.28
N ILE A 40 -14.13 -6.28 0.72
CA ILE A 40 -12.98 -6.64 1.55
C ILE A 40 -11.88 -7.27 0.71
N PHE A 41 -12.24 -8.16 -0.23
CA PHE A 41 -11.27 -8.82 -1.10
C PHE A 41 -10.52 -7.81 -1.97
N THR A 42 -11.23 -6.88 -2.62
CA THR A 42 -10.61 -5.80 -3.42
C THR A 42 -9.70 -4.90 -2.58
N PHE A 43 -10.13 -4.53 -1.37
CA PHE A 43 -9.33 -3.70 -0.47
C PHE A 43 -8.05 -4.42 -0.03
N ALA A 44 -8.17 -5.67 0.40
CA ALA A 44 -7.04 -6.49 0.80
C ALA A 44 -6.08 -6.69 -0.37
N TYR A 45 -6.59 -6.95 -1.58
CA TYR A 45 -5.76 -7.14 -2.77
C TYR A 45 -4.88 -5.92 -3.08
N MET A 46 -5.47 -4.72 -3.12
CA MET A 46 -4.72 -3.48 -3.38
C MET A 46 -3.71 -3.17 -2.27
N THR A 47 -4.07 -3.46 -1.02
CA THR A 47 -3.17 -3.23 0.13
C THR A 47 -1.98 -4.22 0.13
N ILE A 48 -2.21 -5.48 -0.22
CA ILE A 48 -1.17 -6.49 -0.33
C ILE A 48 -0.19 -6.12 -1.45
N LEU A 49 -0.71 -5.68 -2.60
CA LEU A 49 0.12 -5.23 -3.72
C LEU A 49 0.98 -4.02 -3.33
N ALA A 50 0.39 -3.05 -2.61
CA ALA A 50 1.10 -1.89 -2.09
C ALA A 50 2.19 -2.27 -1.08
N TYR A 51 1.91 -3.24 -0.20
CA TYR A 51 2.86 -3.74 0.78
C TYR A 51 4.07 -4.40 0.10
N LEU A 52 3.82 -5.23 -0.93
CA LEU A 52 4.88 -5.82 -1.73
C LEU A 52 5.71 -4.75 -2.44
N GLY A 53 5.07 -3.73 -3.01
CA GLY A 53 5.77 -2.58 -3.62
C GLY A 53 6.66 -1.83 -2.64
N SER A 54 6.16 -1.53 -1.43
CA SER A 54 6.95 -0.89 -0.37
C SER A 54 8.13 -1.75 0.09
N LEU A 55 7.95 -3.07 0.18
CA LEU A 55 9.02 -4.01 0.52
C LEU A 55 10.13 -3.99 -0.53
N VAL A 56 9.76 -4.02 -1.82
CA VAL A 56 10.72 -3.92 -2.93
C VAL A 56 11.47 -2.59 -2.90
N VAL A 57 10.78 -1.47 -2.67
CA VAL A 57 11.41 -0.14 -2.59
C VAL A 57 12.36 -0.04 -1.40
N TYR A 58 11.99 -0.59 -0.24
CA TYR A 58 12.86 -0.62 0.93
C TYR A 58 14.10 -1.48 0.68
N GLN A 59 13.93 -2.67 0.08
CA GLN A 59 15.02 -3.56 -0.29
C GLN A 59 15.96 -2.89 -1.30
N ALA A 60 15.41 -2.23 -2.33
CA ALA A 60 16.16 -1.52 -3.35
C ALA A 60 16.90 -0.29 -2.79
N GLY A 61 16.28 0.46 -1.89
CA GLY A 61 16.90 1.62 -1.26
C GLY A 61 18.02 1.26 -0.29
N ILE A 62 17.91 0.13 0.41
CA ILE A 62 19.03 -0.46 1.17
C ILE A 62 20.16 -0.87 0.23
N TRP A 63 19.83 -1.55 -0.88
CA TRP A 63 20.80 -1.98 -1.88
C TRP A 63 21.57 -0.81 -2.48
N VAL A 64 20.86 0.27 -2.84
CA VAL A 64 21.45 1.53 -3.35
C VAL A 64 22.30 2.24 -2.30
N SER A 65 21.93 2.21 -1.03
CA SER A 65 22.72 2.85 0.03
C SER A 65 24.01 2.12 0.40
N ASN A 66 24.18 0.88 -0.07
CA ASN A 66 25.36 0.04 0.19
C ASN A 66 26.40 0.08 -0.95
N LEU A 67 26.10 0.78 -2.05
CA LEU A 67 27.05 1.12 -3.13
C LEU A 67 27.74 2.45 -2.83
#